data_AF-A0A4Q0AWP6-F1
#
_entry.id   AF-A0A4Q0AWP6-F1
#
_cell.length_a   1.000
_cell.length_b   1.000
_cell.length_c   1.000
_cell.angle_alpha   90.00
_cell.angle_beta   90.00
_cell.angle_gamma   90.00
#
_symmetry.space_group_name_H-M   'P 1'
#
loop_
_entity.id
_entity.type
_entity.pdbx_description
1 polymer ?
#
loop_
_entity_poly.entity_id
_entity_poly.type
_entity_poly.pdbx_seq_one_letter_code
_entity_poly.pdbx_strand_id
1 'polypeptide(L)'
;MKKTVFLLTSGLFFTIAAMAQTGATTSTPTQNPAVKSGMKDMRHDVRDIRKDKRQRAEALENGNKAKANALGKDIRSDKKDMNQDRKQLQAEGVKHPVKRADRQIHRQNMTHKG
;
A
#
# COMPACT_ATOMS: atom_id res chain seq x y z
N MET A 1 -58.15 -46.49 29.27
CA MET A 1 -58.64 -45.75 30.46
C MET A 1 -57.80 -44.50 30.64
N LYS A 2 -58.46 -43.32 30.75
CA LYS A 2 -58.09 -42.05 31.46
C LYS A 2 -56.61 -41.56 31.32
N LYS A 3 -56.27 -40.58 30.47
CA LYS A 3 -56.35 -39.08 30.58
C LYS A 3 -55.71 -38.45 31.84
N THR A 4 -54.59 -37.73 31.64
CA THR A 4 -54.06 -36.54 32.37
C THR A 4 -52.92 -35.98 31.49
N VAL A 5 -52.92 -34.86 30.76
CA VAL A 5 -53.48 -33.49 30.84
C VAL A 5 -52.89 -32.63 31.98
N PHE A 6 -51.94 -31.78 31.55
CA PHE A 6 -51.66 -30.37 31.94
C PHE A 6 -51.01 -29.97 33.27
N LEU A 7 -49.93 -29.19 33.14
CA LEU A 7 -49.46 -28.03 33.94
C LEU A 7 -48.26 -27.46 33.15
N LEU A 8 -48.32 -26.44 32.29
CA LEU A 8 -48.72 -25.02 32.42
C LEU A 8 -48.09 -24.32 33.63
N THR A 9 -47.07 -23.47 33.39
CA THR A 9 -46.74 -22.18 34.05
C THR A 9 -45.32 -21.76 33.62
N SER A 10 -45.17 -20.88 32.63
CA SER A 10 -45.14 -19.41 32.73
C SER A 10 -43.90 -18.86 33.44
N GLY A 11 -43.06 -18.10 32.74
CA GLY A 11 -41.91 -17.42 33.38
C GLY A 11 -40.98 -16.70 32.40
N LEU A 12 -41.53 -15.71 31.69
CA LEU A 12 -40.82 -14.73 30.89
C LEU A 12 -39.82 -13.92 31.74
N PHE A 13 -38.51 -14.02 31.48
CA PHE A 13 -37.56 -12.94 31.78
C PHE A 13 -36.48 -12.85 30.69
N PHE A 14 -36.85 -12.12 29.64
CA PHE A 14 -35.95 -11.59 28.64
C PHE A 14 -35.17 -10.43 29.28
N THR A 15 -33.93 -10.66 29.71
CA THR A 15 -33.00 -9.59 30.09
C THR A 15 -31.92 -9.48 29.01
N ILE A 16 -32.24 -8.75 27.94
CA ILE A 16 -31.22 -8.28 27.01
C ILE A 16 -30.50 -7.13 27.70
N ALA A 17 -29.39 -7.43 28.37
CA ALA A 17 -28.42 -6.41 28.71
C ALA A 17 -27.75 -5.96 27.40
N ALA A 18 -28.21 -4.84 26.84
CA ALA A 18 -27.56 -4.17 25.73
C ALA A 18 -26.22 -3.59 26.23
N MET A 19 -25.18 -4.41 26.18
CA MET A 19 -23.81 -4.00 26.39
C MET A 19 -23.45 -3.09 25.22
N ALA A 20 -23.41 -1.78 25.45
CA ALA A 20 -22.85 -0.81 24.52
C ALA A 20 -21.34 -1.07 24.41
N GLN A 21 -20.95 -2.03 23.58
CA GLN A 21 -19.57 -2.28 23.21
C GLN A 21 -19.14 -1.16 22.26
N THR A 22 -18.65 -0.06 22.83
CA THR A 22 -17.82 0.92 22.15
C THR A 22 -16.48 0.27 21.80
N GLY A 23 -16.51 -0.67 20.86
CA GLY A 23 -15.33 -1.21 20.23
C GLY A 23 -14.74 -0.11 19.36
N ALA A 24 -13.71 0.56 19.86
CA ALA A 24 -12.78 1.28 19.02
C ALA A 24 -12.20 0.24 18.03
N THR A 25 -12.74 0.20 16.82
CA THR A 25 -12.17 -0.54 15.71
C THR A 25 -10.87 0.14 15.34
N THR A 26 -9.79 -0.26 16.01
CA THR A 26 -8.46 -0.18 15.44
C THR A 26 -8.50 -1.02 14.18
N SER A 27 -8.73 -0.36 13.05
CA SER A 27 -8.65 -0.95 11.72
C SER A 27 -7.20 -1.38 11.49
N THR A 28 -6.91 -2.62 11.86
CA THR A 28 -5.70 -3.31 11.44
C THR A 28 -5.71 -3.27 9.90
N PRO A 29 -4.71 -2.67 9.24
CA PRO A 29 -4.72 -2.62 7.79
C PRO A 29 -4.56 -4.05 7.30
N THR A 30 -5.66 -4.63 6.81
CA THR A 30 -5.65 -5.86 6.02
C THR A 30 -4.54 -5.70 4.99
N GLN A 31 -3.51 -6.53 5.09
CA GLN A 31 -2.37 -6.56 4.16
C GLN A 31 -2.92 -7.00 2.80
N ASN A 32 -3.48 -6.07 2.04
CA ASN A 32 -3.99 -6.34 0.72
C ASN A 32 -2.80 -6.79 -0.16
N PRO A 33 -2.82 -8.01 -0.74
CA PRO A 33 -1.71 -8.48 -1.58
C PRO A 33 -1.39 -7.51 -2.73
N ALA A 34 -2.38 -6.74 -3.20
CA ALA A 34 -2.19 -5.67 -4.18
C ALA A 34 -1.22 -4.58 -3.69
N VAL A 35 -1.32 -4.16 -2.42
CA VAL A 35 -0.42 -3.17 -1.80
C VAL A 35 1.02 -3.64 -1.82
N LYS A 36 1.26 -4.94 -1.56
CA LYS A 36 2.61 -5.50 -1.55
C LYS A 36 3.21 -5.49 -2.95
N SER A 37 2.42 -5.83 -3.98
CA SER A 37 2.84 -5.76 -5.38
C SER A 37 3.09 -4.30 -5.78
N GLY A 38 2.13 -3.40 -5.58
CA GLY A 38 2.31 -2.00 -5.95
C GLY A 38 3.48 -1.33 -5.23
N MET A 39 3.76 -1.69 -3.96
CA MET A 39 4.97 -1.22 -3.28
C MET A 39 6.26 -1.80 -3.87
N LYS A 40 6.23 -2.99 -4.48
CA LYS A 40 7.36 -3.56 -5.22
C LYS A 40 7.57 -2.79 -6.52
N ASP A 41 6.51 -2.53 -7.26
CA ASP A 41 6.54 -1.83 -8.54
C ASP A 41 7.03 -0.39 -8.33
N MET A 42 6.50 0.30 -7.31
CA MET A 42 7.01 1.60 -6.84
C MET A 42 8.51 1.60 -6.49
N ARG A 43 9.08 0.49 -5.98
CA ARG A 43 10.53 0.41 -5.76
C ARG A 43 11.31 0.28 -7.06
N HIS A 44 10.77 -0.42 -8.05
CA HIS A 44 11.38 -0.51 -9.38
C HIS A 44 11.38 0.85 -10.07
N ASP A 45 10.24 1.54 -10.14
CA ASP A 45 10.13 2.87 -10.74
C ASP A 45 11.11 3.87 -10.13
N VAL A 46 11.24 3.86 -8.79
CA VAL A 46 12.18 4.75 -8.09
C VAL A 46 13.63 4.45 -8.48
N ARG A 47 14.00 3.18 -8.71
CA ARG A 47 15.35 2.82 -9.16
C ARG A 47 15.59 3.23 -10.61
N ASP A 48 14.61 3.00 -11.48
CA ASP A 48 14.74 3.28 -12.91
C ASP A 48 14.84 4.78 -13.16
N ILE A 49 13.96 5.59 -12.54
CA ILE A 49 14.06 7.05 -12.57
C ILE A 49 15.42 7.55 -12.06
N ARG A 50 15.98 6.92 -11.03
CA ARG A 50 17.31 7.29 -10.51
C ARG A 50 18.42 6.98 -11.52
N LYS A 51 18.36 5.80 -12.13
CA LYS A 51 19.31 5.37 -13.15
C LYS A 51 19.26 6.30 -14.35
N ASP A 52 18.07 6.60 -14.85
CA ASP A 52 17.88 7.42 -16.05
C ASP A 52 18.30 8.88 -15.80
N LYS A 53 18.02 9.41 -14.61
CA LYS A 53 18.54 10.73 -14.21
C LYS A 53 20.06 10.77 -14.22
N ARG A 54 20.73 9.72 -13.72
CA ARG A 54 22.19 9.63 -13.73
C ARG A 54 22.72 9.53 -15.16
N GLN A 55 22.17 8.62 -15.96
CA GLN A 55 22.55 8.47 -17.37
C GLN A 55 22.29 9.73 -18.18
N ARG A 56 21.25 10.51 -17.85
CA ARG A 56 20.97 11.79 -18.48
C ARG A 56 22.01 12.83 -18.09
N ALA A 57 22.43 12.86 -16.83
CA ALA A 57 23.51 13.74 -16.38
C ALA A 57 24.82 13.40 -17.11
N GLU A 58 25.21 12.11 -17.12
CA GLU A 58 26.36 11.62 -17.87
C GLU A 58 26.28 11.95 -19.37
N ALA A 59 25.09 11.84 -19.97
CA ALA A 59 24.89 12.23 -21.37
C ALA A 59 25.08 13.73 -21.59
N LEU A 60 24.61 14.57 -20.67
CA LEU A 60 24.82 16.02 -20.75
C LEU A 60 26.30 16.39 -20.59
N GLU A 61 27.01 15.75 -19.66
CA GLU A 61 28.46 15.94 -19.46
C GLU A 61 29.25 15.56 -20.70
N ASN A 62 28.89 14.46 -21.37
CA ASN A 62 29.52 14.02 -22.62
C ASN A 62 29.09 14.81 -23.87
N GLY A 63 28.29 15.88 -23.74
CA GLY A 63 27.74 16.64 -24.87
C GLY A 63 26.66 15.88 -25.68
N ASN A 64 26.28 14.70 -25.21
CA ASN A 64 25.21 13.78 -25.59
C ASN A 64 23.78 14.35 -25.64
N LYS A 65 23.51 15.49 -26.30
CA LYS A 65 22.19 16.16 -26.21
C LYS A 65 21.02 15.30 -26.71
N ALA A 66 21.22 14.51 -27.75
CA ALA A 66 20.17 13.64 -28.29
C ALA A 66 19.77 12.54 -27.27
N LYS A 67 20.77 11.86 -26.68
CA LYS A 67 20.56 10.86 -25.63
C LYS A 67 19.94 11.48 -24.38
N ALA A 68 20.40 12.66 -23.96
CA ALA A 68 19.84 13.36 -22.81
C ALA A 68 18.37 13.77 -23.01
N ASN A 69 17.98 14.08 -24.25
CA ASN A 69 16.59 14.37 -24.61
C ASN A 69 15.72 13.11 -24.61
N ALA A 70 16.22 12.00 -25.12
CA ALA A 70 15.54 10.70 -25.08
C ALA A 70 15.28 10.27 -23.62
N LEU A 71 16.33 10.20 -22.80
CA LEU A 71 16.22 9.90 -21.37
C LEU A 71 15.30 10.89 -20.64
N GLY A 72 15.30 12.16 -21.05
CA GLY A 72 14.39 13.16 -20.50
C GLY A 72 12.92 12.93 -20.84
N LYS A 73 12.60 12.25 -21.94
CA LYS A 73 11.23 11.81 -22.28
C LYS A 73 10.85 10.58 -21.47
N ASP A 74 11.76 9.61 -21.35
CA ASP A 74 11.54 8.37 -20.59
C ASP A 74 11.25 8.69 -19.12
N ILE A 75 12.11 9.51 -18.48
CA ILE A 75 11.89 10.02 -17.11
C ILE A 75 10.53 10.71 -16.94
N ARG A 76 10.01 11.38 -17.99
CA ARG A 76 8.69 12.03 -17.93
C ARG A 76 7.56 11.01 -18.02
N SER A 77 7.73 9.94 -18.80
CA SER A 77 6.79 8.82 -18.84
C SER A 77 6.74 8.12 -17.50
N ASP A 78 7.88 7.69 -16.98
CA ASP A 78 7.95 6.94 -15.70
C ASP A 78 7.40 7.76 -14.54
N LYS A 79 7.61 9.08 -14.55
CA LYS A 79 7.01 9.97 -13.55
C LYS A 79 5.48 9.99 -13.60
N LYS A 80 4.86 9.83 -14.77
CA LYS A 80 3.41 9.74 -14.89
C LYS A 80 2.91 8.42 -14.30
N ASP A 81 3.57 7.32 -14.65
CA ASP A 81 3.19 5.98 -14.20
C ASP A 81 3.38 5.86 -12.67
N MET A 82 4.54 6.27 -12.15
CA MET A 82 4.80 6.37 -10.72
C MET A 82 3.77 7.26 -9.99
N ASN A 83 3.25 8.31 -10.64
CA ASN A 83 2.20 9.15 -10.05
C ASN A 83 0.84 8.45 -9.99
N GLN A 84 0.53 7.59 -10.96
CA GLN A 84 -0.67 6.75 -10.94
C GLN A 84 -0.57 5.71 -9.83
N ASP A 85 0.53 4.98 -9.76
CA ASP A 85 0.79 3.98 -8.71
C ASP A 85 0.78 4.60 -7.32
N ARG A 86 1.35 5.79 -7.18
CA ARG A 86 1.28 6.55 -5.93
C ARG A 86 -0.17 6.80 -5.51
N LYS A 87 -1.04 7.20 -6.44
CA LYS A 87 -2.46 7.47 -6.14
C LYS A 87 -3.19 6.18 -5.77
N GLN A 88 -2.95 5.10 -6.50
CA GLN A 88 -3.54 3.80 -6.19
C GLN A 88 -3.12 3.31 -4.80
N LEU A 89 -1.83 3.32 -4.49
CA LEU A 89 -1.33 2.94 -3.17
C LEU A 89 -1.87 3.83 -2.05
N GLN A 90 -2.06 5.13 -2.30
CA GLN A 90 -2.70 6.03 -1.34
C GLN A 90 -4.17 5.68 -1.11
N ALA A 91 -4.90 5.33 -2.18
CA ALA A 91 -6.29 4.88 -2.08
C ALA A 91 -6.39 3.55 -1.31
N GLU A 92 -5.40 2.68 -1.44
CA GLU A 92 -5.27 1.44 -0.67
C GLU A 92 -4.74 1.66 0.77
N GLY A 93 -4.57 2.92 1.21
CA GLY A 93 -4.21 3.27 2.60
C GLY A 93 -2.72 3.40 2.88
N VAL A 94 -1.85 3.33 1.87
CA VAL A 94 -0.40 3.51 2.05
C VAL A 94 -0.04 4.98 2.20
N LYS A 95 0.36 5.37 3.40
CA LYS A 95 0.91 6.71 3.67
C LYS A 95 2.31 6.87 3.06
N HIS A 96 2.47 7.88 2.19
CA HIS A 96 3.72 8.26 1.50
C HIS A 96 4.42 7.10 0.76
N PRO A 97 3.80 6.51 -0.28
CA PRO A 97 4.31 5.29 -0.91
C PRO A 97 5.71 5.47 -1.52
N VAL A 98 5.97 6.59 -2.20
CA VAL A 98 7.28 6.90 -2.79
C VAL A 98 8.39 6.97 -1.72
N LYS A 99 8.15 7.71 -0.61
CA LYS A 99 9.13 7.86 0.47
C LYS A 99 9.36 6.52 1.20
N ARG A 100 8.31 5.70 1.32
CA ARG A 100 8.39 4.36 1.90
C ARG A 100 9.22 3.45 1.00
N ALA A 101 8.99 3.46 -0.31
CA ALA A 101 9.75 2.70 -1.29
C ALA A 101 11.23 3.11 -1.26
N ASP A 102 11.52 4.41 -1.21
CA ASP A 102 12.88 4.90 -1.12
C ASP A 102 13.60 4.40 0.15
N ARG A 103 12.95 4.53 1.31
CA ARG A 103 13.51 4.03 2.57
C ARG A 103 13.74 2.51 2.53
N GLN A 104 12.86 1.75 1.88
CA GLN A 104 13.02 0.31 1.70
C GLN A 104 14.24 -0.02 0.83
N ILE A 105 14.42 0.68 -0.30
CA ILE A 105 15.61 0.53 -1.16
C ILE A 105 16.88 0.84 -0.38
N HIS A 106 16.89 1.97 0.34
CA HIS A 106 18.05 2.38 1.13
C HIS A 106 18.39 1.33 2.21
N ARG A 107 17.39 0.83 2.94
CA ARG A 107 17.59 -0.23 3.94
C ARG A 107 18.16 -1.50 3.30
N GLN A 108 17.60 -1.95 2.17
CA GLN A 108 18.10 -3.13 1.45
C GLN A 108 19.58 -2.98 1.08
N ASN A 109 19.96 -1.82 0.56
CA ASN A 109 21.35 -1.55 0.19
C ASN A 109 22.30 -1.53 1.39
N MET A 110 21.82 -1.10 2.57
CA MET A 110 22.62 -1.10 3.80
C MET A 110 22.78 -2.50 4.39
N THR A 111 21.73 -3.32 4.36
CA THR A 111 21.82 -4.70 4.90
C THR A 111 22.69 -5.62 4.05
N HIS A 112 22.86 -5.34 2.76
CA HIS A 112 23.72 -6.14 1.87
C HIS A 112 25.19 -5.69 1.88
N LYS A 113 25.52 -4.62 2.61
CA LYS A 113 26.86 -4.04 2.70
C LYS A 113 27.63 -4.39 3.98
N GLY A 114 26.99 -5.06 4.94
CA GLY A 114 27.63 -5.58 6.16
C GLY A 114 27.84 -7.07 6.04
#